data_AF-A0A178A4A1-F1
#
_entry.id   AF-A0A178A4A1-F1
#
_cell.length_a   1.000
_cell.length_b   1.000
_cell.length_c   1.000
_cell.angle_alpha   90.00
_cell.angle_beta   90.00
_cell.angle_gamma   90.00
#
_symmetry.space_group_name_H-M   'P 1'
#
loop_
_entity.id
_entity.type
_entity.pdbx_description
1 polymer ?
#
loop_
_entity_poly.entity_id
_entity_poly.type
_entity_poly.pdbx_seq_one_letter_code
_entity_poly.pdbx_strand_id
1 'polypeptide(L)'
;MAKKGQTFQTYTEELKREVVRLKVEEGWSYRQIRDRFGIKSDAQIASWVKKVQNNESFEDQRGVWNRKNFSSVEEENAYLKAQVNYLKKRNPNLHGKEWS
;
A
#
# COMPACT_ATOMS: atom_id res chain seq x y z
N MET A 1 9.95 9.74 -11.08
CA MET A 1 9.66 8.51 -11.84
C MET A 1 10.82 7.54 -11.68
N ALA A 2 10.54 6.24 -11.59
CA ALA A 2 11.60 5.22 -11.58
C ALA A 2 12.33 5.22 -12.93
N LYS A 3 13.66 5.11 -12.92
CA LYS A 3 14.47 5.08 -14.15
C LYS A 3 14.59 3.64 -14.67
N LYS A 4 14.63 3.45 -15.98
CA LYS A 4 14.86 2.14 -16.60
C LYS A 4 16.18 1.55 -16.07
N GLY A 5 16.14 0.32 -15.54
CA GLY A 5 17.30 -0.35 -14.93
C GLY A 5 17.51 -0.05 -13.44
N GLN A 6 16.64 0.73 -12.80
CA GLN A 6 16.68 0.94 -11.36
C GLN A 6 16.31 -0.36 -10.62
N THR A 7 17.23 -0.87 -9.81
CA THR A 7 16.96 -1.98 -8.89
C THR A 7 16.54 -1.43 -7.54
N PHE A 8 15.52 -2.06 -6.94
CA PHE A 8 15.08 -1.76 -5.59
C PHE A 8 15.62 -2.81 -4.64
N GLN A 9 16.08 -2.37 -3.47
CA GLN A 9 16.48 -3.30 -2.43
C GLN A 9 15.25 -3.89 -1.75
N THR A 10 15.20 -5.21 -1.69
CA THR A 10 14.16 -5.95 -1.00
C THR A 10 14.70 -6.40 0.35
N TYR A 11 13.92 -6.13 1.40
CA TYR A 11 14.23 -6.57 2.75
C TYR A 11 13.21 -7.63 3.16
N THR A 12 13.67 -8.74 3.73
CA THR A 12 12.80 -9.81 4.23
C THR A 12 12.02 -9.34 5.44
N GLU A 13 10.91 -10.02 5.77
CA GLU A 13 10.11 -9.64 6.93
C GLU A 13 10.86 -9.82 8.25
N GLU A 14 11.67 -10.87 8.35
CA GLU A 14 12.45 -11.19 9.54
C GLU A 14 13.42 -10.04 9.85
N LEU A 15 14.11 -9.52 8.83
CA LEU A 15 15.00 -8.38 8.99
C LEU A 15 14.23 -7.13 9.44
N LYS A 16 13.06 -6.85 8.85
CA LYS A 16 12.24 -5.70 9.25
C LYS A 16 11.81 -5.80 10.71
N ARG A 17 11.40 -6.99 11.17
CA ARG A 17 11.02 -7.25 12.57
C ARG A 17 12.19 -7.06 13.52
N GLU A 18 13.36 -7.59 13.17
CA GLU A 18 14.58 -7.43 13.96
C GLU A 18 14.97 -5.95 14.12
N VAL A 19 14.95 -5.20 13.00
CA VAL A 19 15.23 -3.76 13.00
C VAL A 19 14.27 -2.99 13.92
N VAL A 20 12.98 -3.34 13.90
CA VAL A 20 12.00 -2.70 14.79
C VAL A 20 12.24 -3.07 16.25
N ARG A 21 12.56 -4.34 16.55
CA ARG A 21 12.90 -4.80 17.91
C ARG A 21 14.08 -3.99 18.47
N LEU A 22 15.18 -3.92 17.73
CA LEU A 22 16.38 -3.16 18.12
C LEU A 22 16.06 -1.68 18.33
N LYS A 23 15.15 -1.12 17.53
CA LYS A 23 14.77 0.29 17.66
C LYS A 23 13.91 0.58 18.88
N VAL A 24 12.92 -0.28 19.16
CA VAL A 24 11.89 -0.05 20.17
C VAL A 24 12.31 -0.57 21.54
N GLU A 25 12.90 -1.77 21.60
CA GLU A 25 13.26 -2.44 22.86
C GLU A 25 14.67 -2.05 23.32
N GLU A 26 15.64 -2.04 22.39
CA GLU A 26 17.04 -1.75 22.72
C GLU A 26 17.42 -0.27 22.51
N GLY A 27 16.51 0.54 21.97
CA GLY A 27 16.71 1.99 21.81
C GLY A 27 17.77 2.39 20.78
N TRP A 28 18.13 1.52 19.84
CA TRP A 28 19.19 1.80 18.86
C TRP A 28 18.90 3.07 18.04
N SER A 29 19.94 3.82 17.70
CA SER A 29 19.81 4.97 16.78
C SER A 29 19.59 4.48 15.35
N TYR A 30 18.94 5.32 14.53
CA TYR A 30 18.73 5.00 13.12
C TYR A 30 20.05 4.78 12.37
N ARG A 31 21.10 5.53 12.74
CA ARG A 31 22.44 5.38 12.18
C ARG A 31 23.03 3.99 12.47
N GLN A 32 22.97 3.53 13.72
CA GLN A 32 23.48 2.19 14.08
C GLN A 32 22.75 1.08 13.31
N ILE A 33 21.43 1.22 13.14
CA ILE A 33 20.62 0.28 12.36
C ILE A 33 21.04 0.30 10.88
N ARG A 34 21.22 1.48 10.29
CA ARG A 34 21.68 1.60 8.89
C ARG A 34 23.03 0.97 8.68
N ASP A 35 23.99 1.27 9.56
CA ASP A 35 25.36 0.77 9.46
C ASP A 35 25.41 -0.76 9.64
N ARG A 36 24.57 -1.32 10.54
CA ARG A 36 24.52 -2.76 10.79
C ARG A 36 23.83 -3.57 9.69
N PHE A 37 22.72 -3.07 9.14
CA PHE A 37 21.87 -3.82 8.20
C PHE A 37 21.99 -3.35 6.74
N GLY A 38 22.82 -2.34 6.46
CA GLY A 38 22.96 -1.78 5.11
C GLY A 38 21.70 -1.09 4.61
N ILE A 39 20.87 -0.57 5.52
CA ILE A 39 19.63 0.14 5.16
C ILE A 39 19.98 1.56 4.72
N LYS A 40 19.43 1.99 3.59
CA LYS A 40 19.81 3.26 2.98
C LYS A 40 19.11 4.47 3.57
N SER A 41 17.95 4.29 4.21
CA SER A 41 17.08 5.40 4.59
C SER A 41 16.48 5.25 5.98
N ASP A 42 16.62 6.29 6.80
CA ASP A 42 15.99 6.41 8.12
C ASP A 42 14.45 6.41 8.01
N ALA A 43 13.91 6.98 6.92
CA ALA A 43 12.47 7.00 6.68
C ALA A 43 11.90 5.58 6.46
N GLN A 44 12.68 4.66 5.88
CA GLN A 44 12.26 3.26 5.76
C GLN A 44 12.16 2.60 7.14
N ILE A 45 13.16 2.81 7.99
CA ILE A 45 13.18 2.27 9.36
C ILE A 45 11.97 2.83 10.14
N ALA A 46 11.76 4.15 10.10
CA ALA A 46 10.62 4.79 10.76
C ALA A 46 9.27 4.24 10.27
N SER A 47 9.13 3.99 8.95
CA SER A 47 7.91 3.39 8.38
C SER A 47 7.65 1.98 8.91
N TRP A 48 8.70 1.18 9.12
CA TRP A 48 8.55 -0.17 9.67
C TRP A 48 8.15 -0.14 11.14
N VAL A 49 8.75 0.75 11.93
CA VAL A 49 8.37 0.94 13.34
C VAL A 49 6.90 1.33 13.44
N LYS A 50 6.45 2.28 12.62
CA LYS A 50 5.05 2.72 12.58
C LYS A 50 4.10 1.57 12.22
N LYS A 51 4.45 0.76 11.21
CA LYS A 51 3.64 -0.40 10.82
C LYS A 51 3.44 -1.39 11.98
N VAL A 52 4.51 -1.73 12.69
CA VAL A 52 4.42 -2.65 13.84
C VAL A 52 3.58 -2.05 14.97
N GLN A 53 3.76 -0.77 15.28
CA GLN A 53 2.96 -0.07 16.30
C GLN A 53 1.46 -0.06 15.96
N ASN A 54 1.13 -0.01 14.68
CA ASN A 54 -0.24 -0.06 14.18
C ASN A 54 -0.77 -1.50 13.98
N ASN A 55 0.02 -2.53 14.27
CA ASN A 55 -0.29 -3.93 13.92
C ASN A 55 -0.59 -4.15 12.42
N GLU A 56 0.08 -3.39 11.55
CA GLU A 56 -0.02 -3.50 10.09
C GLU A 56 1.00 -4.49 9.51
N SER A 57 0.65 -5.12 8.38
CA SER A 57 1.55 -6.01 7.64
C SER A 57 2.69 -5.25 6.93
N PHE A 58 3.85 -5.90 6.81
CA PHE A 58 4.98 -5.39 6.03
C PHE A 58 4.84 -5.61 4.53
N GLU A 59 3.84 -6.36 4.10
CA GLU A 59 3.53 -6.63 2.71
C GLU A 59 3.35 -5.33 1.91
N ASP A 60 3.86 -5.34 0.69
CA ASP A 60 3.60 -4.28 -0.27
C ASP A 60 2.31 -4.58 -1.01
N GLN A 61 1.23 -3.88 -0.65
CA GLN A 61 -0.06 -4.01 -1.32
C GLN A 61 -0.18 -3.14 -2.58
N ARG A 62 0.88 -2.41 -2.98
CA ARG A 62 0.86 -1.66 -4.23
C ARG A 62 0.79 -2.61 -5.42
N GLY A 63 -0.10 -2.33 -6.37
CA GLY A 63 -0.31 -3.18 -7.55
C GLY A 63 -1.15 -4.43 -7.27
N VAL A 64 -1.57 -4.67 -6.02
CA VAL A 64 -2.58 -5.67 -5.71
C VAL A 64 -3.93 -5.14 -6.18
N TRP A 65 -4.41 -5.62 -7.32
CA TRP A 65 -5.74 -5.28 -7.78
C TRP A 65 -6.77 -6.15 -7.04
N ASN A 66 -7.42 -5.57 -6.02
CA ASN A 66 -8.57 -6.17 -5.36
C ASN A 66 -9.77 -6.15 -6.33
N ARG A 67 -9.76 -7.05 -7.33
CA ARG A 67 -10.94 -7.35 -8.14
C ARG A 67 -12.01 -7.91 -7.20
N LYS A 68 -13.22 -7.38 -7.28
CA LYS A 68 -14.34 -8.02 -6.61
C LYS A 68 -14.68 -9.33 -7.34
N ASN A 69 -14.45 -10.44 -6.63
CA ASN A 69 -15.06 -11.75 -6.82
C ASN A 69 -16.60 -11.69 -6.80
N PHE A 70 -17.29 -11.54 -7.93
CA PHE A 70 -18.76 -11.77 -7.95
C PHE A 70 -19.05 -13.25 -8.15
N SER A 71 -20.03 -13.75 -7.41
CA SER A 71 -20.45 -15.16 -7.49
C SER A 71 -21.34 -15.44 -8.69
N SER A 72 -22.00 -14.41 -9.23
CA SER A 72 -22.84 -14.46 -10.42
C SER A 72 -22.81 -13.16 -11.24
N VAL A 73 -23.20 -13.27 -12.51
CA VAL A 73 -23.28 -12.13 -13.45
C VAL A 73 -24.38 -11.14 -13.05
N GLU A 74 -25.47 -11.61 -12.45
CA GLU A 74 -26.54 -10.76 -11.94
C GLU A 74 -26.06 -9.87 -10.78
N GLU A 75 -25.23 -10.43 -9.90
CA GLU A 75 -24.64 -9.72 -8.77
C GLU A 75 -23.67 -8.62 -9.25
N GLU A 76 -22.81 -8.94 -10.21
CA GLU A 76 -21.93 -7.99 -10.86
C GLU A 76 -22.72 -6.85 -11.53
N ASN A 77 -23.78 -7.19 -12.28
CA ASN A 77 -24.64 -6.21 -12.92
C ASN A 77 -25.34 -5.29 -11.92
N ALA A 78 -25.84 -5.83 -10.81
CA ALA A 78 -26.44 -5.05 -9.74
C ALA A 78 -25.42 -4.09 -9.11
N TYR A 79 -24.20 -4.58 -8.84
CA TYR A 79 -23.11 -3.78 -8.29
C TYR A 79 -22.72 -2.63 -9.23
N LEU A 80 -22.50 -2.92 -10.51
CA LEU A 80 -22.12 -1.92 -11.51
C LEU A 80 -23.23 -0.88 -11.70
N LYS A 81 -24.50 -1.29 -11.77
CA LYS A 81 -25.64 -0.36 -11.83
C LYS A 81 -25.70 0.56 -10.61
N ALA A 82 -25.48 0.02 -9.42
CA ALA A 82 -25.44 0.82 -8.19
C ALA A 82 -24.29 1.85 -8.21
N GLN A 83 -23.10 1.44 -8.65
CA GLN A 83 -21.94 2.33 -8.77
C GLN A 83 -22.18 3.44 -9.79
N VAL A 84 -22.74 3.11 -10.97
CA VAL A 84 -23.14 4.10 -11.98
C VAL A 84 -24.13 5.09 -11.37
N ASN A 85 -25.21 4.60 -10.74
CA ASN A 85 -26.23 5.45 -10.13
C ASN A 85 -25.67 6.39 -9.05
N TYR A 86 -24.75 5.89 -8.22
CA TYR A 86 -24.05 6.70 -7.23
C TYR A 86 -23.25 7.84 -7.87
N LEU A 87 -22.49 7.53 -8.92
CA LEU A 87 -21.72 8.52 -9.66
C LEU A 87 -22.63 9.52 -10.36
N LYS A 88 -23.80 9.09 -10.87
CA LYS A 88 -24.77 9.99 -11.49
C LYS A 88 -25.33 11.02 -10.52
N LYS A 89 -25.69 10.57 -9.32
CA LYS A 89 -26.18 11.46 -8.25
C LYS A 89 -25.10 12.44 -7.79
N ARG A 90 -23.85 11.99 -7.74
CA ARG A 90 -22.72 12.82 -7.29
C ARG A 90 -22.26 13.84 -8.33
N ASN A 91 -22.40 13.52 -9.63
CA ASN A 91 -21.95 14.35 -10.73
C ASN A 91 -23.09 14.69 -11.71
N PRO A 92 -24.12 15.43 -11.28
CA PRO A 92 -25.26 15.76 -12.14
C PRO A 92 -24.82 16.52 -13.41
N ASN A 93 -23.75 17.31 -13.32
CA ASN A 93 -23.25 18.14 -14.42
C ASN A 93 -22.51 17.36 -15.54
N LEU A 94 -22.16 16.09 -15.32
CA LEU A 94 -21.46 15.25 -16.31
C LEU A 94 -22.42 14.49 -17.24
N HIS A 95 -23.73 14.49 -16.95
CA HIS A 95 -24.73 13.70 -17.69
C HIS A 95 -25.28 14.36 -18.95
N GLY A 96 -24.79 15.55 -19.34
CA GLY A 96 -25.33 16.36 -20.43
C GLY A 96 -24.70 16.19 -21.82
N LYS A 97 -24.02 15.08 -22.12
CA LYS A 97 -23.61 14.75 -23.51
C LYS A 97 -24.14 13.38 -23.89
N GLU A 98 -25.42 13.37 -24.26
CA GLU A 98 -25.94 12.31 -25.12
C GLU A 98 -25.26 12.47 -26.49
N TRP A 99 -24.54 11.45 -26.92
CA TRP A 99 -24.05 11.38 -28.29
C TRP A 99 -25.26 11.05 -29.17
N SER A 100 -25.76 12.06 -29.89
CA SER A 100 -26.66 11.86 -31.03
C SER A 100 -25.93 11.21 -32.19
#